data_AF-A0A4R4XAE8-F1
#
_entry.id   AF-A0A4R4XAE8-F1
#
_cell.length_a   1.000
_cell.length_b   1.000
_cell.length_c   1.000
_cell.angle_alpha   90.00
_cell.angle_beta   90.00
_cell.angle_gamma   90.00
#
_symmetry.space_group_name_H-M   'P 1'
#
loop_
_entity.id
_entity.type
_entity.pdbx_description
1 polymer ?
#
loop_
_entity_poly.entity_id
_entity_poly.type
_entity_poly.pdbx_seq_one_letter_code
_entity_poly.pdbx_strand_id
1 'polypeptide(L)'
;MAGPRRGMGERGDPARCFCQYFRLRGQQWNAATRERNRRGLRDQVRKGDVPPGVLAYDGETPVGWCAVAPRTSYPGWSPQPTGAPTAPTPG
;
A
#
# COMPACT_ATOMS: atom_id res chain seq x y z
N MET A 1 -32.67 -3.53 5.21
CA MET A 1 -31.79 -2.77 4.30
C MET A 1 -30.41 -2.65 4.95
N ALA A 2 -29.50 -3.58 4.66
CA ALA A 2 -28.13 -3.51 5.21
C ALA A 2 -27.39 -2.38 4.50
N GLY A 3 -27.12 -1.28 5.21
CA GLY A 3 -26.38 -0.14 4.68
C GLY A 3 -24.97 -0.53 4.19
N PRO A 4 -24.33 0.31 3.35
CA PRO A 4 -23.03 0.00 2.77
C PRO A 4 -22.02 -0.27 3.87
N ARG A 5 -21.49 -1.49 3.92
CA ARG A 5 -20.48 -1.92 4.89
C ARG A 5 -19.25 -1.05 4.66
N ARG A 6 -18.91 -0.19 5.63
CA ARG A 6 -17.73 0.68 5.55
C ARG A 6 -16.50 -0.19 5.33
N GLY A 7 -15.73 0.16 4.29
CA GLY A 7 -14.59 -0.62 3.84
C GLY A 7 -13.50 -0.86 4.88
N MET A 8 -12.68 -1.87 4.56
CA MET A 8 -11.59 -2.50 5.29
C MET A 8 -12.02 -3.43 6.45
N GLY A 9 -11.88 -4.74 6.18
CA GLY A 9 -12.39 -5.85 6.97
C GLY A 9 -12.32 -5.68 8.49
N GLU A 10 -13.45 -5.89 9.15
CA GLU A 10 -13.64 -5.65 10.59
C GLU A 10 -12.85 -6.60 11.51
N ARG A 11 -12.20 -7.66 10.98
CA ARG A 11 -11.50 -8.68 11.78
C ARG A 11 -10.25 -9.22 11.10
N GLY A 12 -9.26 -9.61 11.90
CA GLY A 12 -8.03 -10.29 11.46
C GLY A 12 -6.93 -9.38 10.90
N ASP A 13 -5.97 -9.98 10.20
CA ASP A 13 -4.90 -9.29 9.44
C ASP A 13 -5.42 -8.18 8.49
N PRO A 14 -6.60 -8.37 7.81
CA PRO A 14 -7.23 -7.31 7.01
C PRO A 14 -7.65 -6.08 7.81
N ALA A 15 -7.97 -6.22 9.11
CA ALA A 15 -8.33 -5.09 9.98
C ALA A 15 -7.14 -4.18 10.32
N ARG A 16 -5.91 -4.69 10.16
CA ARG A 16 -4.66 -3.97 10.43
C ARG A 16 -4.07 -3.31 9.18
N CYS A 17 -4.57 -3.61 7.98
CA CYS A 17 -3.78 -3.39 6.77
C CYS A 17 -4.24 -2.22 5.89
N PHE A 18 -3.83 -1.00 6.23
CA PHE A 18 -3.87 0.10 5.26
C PHE A 18 -2.59 0.07 4.41
N CYS A 19 -2.57 -0.89 3.47
CA CYS A 19 -1.58 -1.27 2.42
C CYS A 19 -0.14 -1.62 2.82
N GLN A 20 0.24 -1.48 4.08
CA GLN A 20 1.65 -1.66 4.46
C GLN A 20 2.14 -3.11 4.43
N TYR A 21 1.27 -4.11 4.32
CA TYR A 21 1.64 -5.53 4.38
C TYR A 21 2.69 -5.95 3.36
N PHE A 22 2.53 -5.56 2.08
CA PHE A 22 3.52 -5.91 1.05
C PHE A 22 4.80 -5.07 1.13
N ARG A 23 4.79 -3.99 1.90
CA ARG A 23 5.90 -3.02 2.05
C ARG A 23 6.75 -3.30 3.29
N LEU A 24 6.15 -3.74 4.39
CA LEU A 24 6.82 -4.08 5.64
C LEU A 24 7.16 -5.58 5.66
N ARG A 25 8.35 -5.95 6.12
CA ARG A 25 8.81 -7.35 6.18
C ARG A 25 9.29 -7.74 7.58
N GLY A 26 9.12 -9.03 7.92
CA GLY A 26 9.63 -9.64 9.14
C GLY A 26 9.27 -8.86 10.40
N GLN A 27 10.31 -8.48 11.17
CA GLN A 27 10.18 -7.68 12.40
C GLN A 27 9.39 -6.39 12.21
N GLN A 28 9.48 -5.73 11.05
CA GLN A 28 8.78 -4.46 10.81
C GLN A 28 7.27 -4.64 10.73
N TRP A 29 6.80 -5.78 10.22
CA TRP A 29 5.38 -6.14 10.18
C TRP A 29 4.89 -6.55 11.58
N ASN A 30 5.67 -7.37 12.28
CA ASN A 30 5.33 -7.82 13.64
C ASN A 30 5.20 -6.64 14.62
N ALA A 31 6.05 -5.61 14.47
CA ALA A 31 5.99 -4.39 15.25
C ALA A 31 4.97 -3.35 14.71
N ALA A 32 4.30 -3.61 13.58
CA ALA A 32 3.38 -2.66 12.98
C ALA A 32 2.06 -2.58 13.75
N THR A 33 1.61 -1.35 14.00
CA THR A 33 0.29 -1.08 14.54
C THR A 33 -0.64 -0.57 13.45
N ARG A 34 -1.95 -0.76 13.64
CA ARG A 34 -2.98 -0.24 12.72
C ARG A 34 -2.82 1.27 12.47
N GLU A 35 -2.50 2.03 13.52
CA GLU A 35 -2.29 3.48 13.42
C GLU A 35 -1.04 3.83 12.60
N ARG A 36 0.06 3.11 12.83
CA ARG A 36 1.29 3.29 12.04
C ARG A 36 1.05 2.98 10.57
N ASN A 37 0.28 1.93 10.28
CA ASN A 37 -0.08 1.57 8.92
C ASN A 37 -0.97 2.64 8.26
N ARG A 38 -1.97 3.15 8.98
CA ARG A 38 -2.83 4.24 8.50
C ARG A 38 -2.04 5.49 8.17
N ARG A 39 -1.10 5.87 9.04
CA ARG A 39 -0.21 7.02 8.80
C ARG A 39 0.68 6.78 7.59
N GLY A 40 1.25 5.58 7.44
CA GLY A 40 2.06 5.21 6.29
C GLY A 40 1.31 5.38 4.96
N LEU A 41 0.06 4.90 4.87
CA LEU A 41 -0.78 5.13 3.69
C LEU A 41 -1.07 6.62 3.48
N ARG A 42 -1.42 7.36 4.54
CA ARG A 42 -1.68 8.81 4.44
C ARG A 42 -0.46 9.56 3.90
N ASP A 43 0.73 9.22 4.36
CA ASP A 43 1.97 9.81 3.86
C ASP A 43 2.21 9.46 2.40
N GLN A 44 1.97 8.21 1.98
CA GLN A 44 2.09 7.81 0.57
C GLN A 44 1.12 8.58 -0.34
N VAL A 45 -0.13 8.77 0.09
CA VAL A 45 -1.11 9.55 -0.68
C VAL A 45 -0.72 11.01 -0.77
N ARG A 46 -0.14 11.58 0.29
CA ARG A 46 0.13 13.03 0.36
C ARG A 46 1.49 13.44 -0.21
N LYS A 47 2.47 12.56 -0.14
CA LYS A 47 3.89 12.87 -0.42
C LYS A 47 4.50 11.98 -1.50
N GLY A 48 3.84 10.87 -1.84
CA GLY A 48 4.36 9.94 -2.84
C GLY A 48 4.14 10.48 -4.25
N ASP A 49 5.16 10.34 -5.10
CA ASP A 49 5.06 10.68 -6.52
C ASP A 49 4.11 9.74 -7.27
N VAL A 50 3.97 8.50 -6.79
CA VAL A 50 3.08 7.48 -7.37
C VAL A 50 1.92 7.20 -6.40
N PRO A 51 0.65 7.34 -6.86
CA PRO A 51 -0.52 6.98 -6.07
C PRO A 51 -0.45 5.53 -5.59
N PRO A 52 -0.70 5.24 -4.29
CA PRO A 52 -0.49 3.91 -3.71
C PRO A 52 -1.61 2.90 -3.98
N GLY A 53 -2.62 3.27 -4.77
CA GLY A 53 -3.75 2.39 -5.06
C GLY A 53 -4.90 3.06 -5.79
N VAL A 54 -5.96 2.28 -6.00
CA VAL A 54 -7.19 2.68 -6.68
C VAL A 54 -8.39 2.52 -5.78
N LEU A 55 -9.39 3.39 -5.95
CA LEU A 55 -10.69 3.32 -5.29
C LEU A 55 -11.73 2.84 -6.31
N ALA A 56 -12.57 1.90 -5.90
CA ALA A 56 -13.73 1.49 -6.65
C ALA A 56 -14.94 2.31 -6.19
N TYR A 57 -15.67 2.88 -7.13
CA TYR A 57 -16.84 3.71 -6.89
C TYR A 57 -18.11 3.07 -7.47
N ASP A 58 -19.21 3.19 -6.74
CA ASP A 58 -20.58 3.01 -7.23
C ASP A 58 -21.24 4.39 -7.22
N GLY A 59 -21.31 5.02 -8.40
CA GLY A 59 -21.61 6.45 -8.53
C GLY A 59 -20.60 7.30 -7.78
N GLU A 60 -21.07 8.10 -6.82
CA GLU A 60 -20.23 8.94 -5.96
C GLU A 60 -19.75 8.22 -4.69
N THR A 61 -20.21 6.98 -4.44
CA THR A 61 -19.90 6.25 -3.21
C THR A 61 -18.68 5.36 -3.39
N PRO A 62 -17.60 5.52 -2.63
CA PRO A 62 -16.48 4.59 -2.66
C PRO A 62 -16.87 3.27 -1.99
N VAL A 63 -16.87 2.19 -2.75
CA VAL A 63 -17.28 0.84 -2.32
C VAL A 63 -16.10 -0.11 -2.11
N GLY A 64 -14.91 0.24 -2.60
CA GLY A 64 -13.74 -0.62 -2.48
C GLY A 64 -12.42 0.11 -2.66
N TRP A 65 -11.33 -0.58 -2.32
CA TRP A 65 -9.97 -0.08 -2.46
C TRP A 65 -9.01 -1.24 -2.76
N CYS A 66 -8.01 -1.00 -3.60
CA CYS A 66 -6.95 -1.94 -3.90
C CYS A 66 -5.58 -1.24 -3.93
N ALA A 67 -4.56 -1.85 -3.32
CA ALA A 67 -3.19 -1.36 -3.37
C ALA A 67 -2.58 -1.61 -4.75
N VAL A 68 -2.05 -0.55 -5.36
CA VAL A 68 -1.39 -0.62 -6.67
C VAL A 68 -0.11 0.19 -6.57
N ALA A 69 1.02 -0.43 -6.88
CA ALA A 69 2.32 0.23 -6.93
C ALA A 69 3.23 -0.53 -7.88
N PRO A 70 4.31 0.10 -8.39
CA PRO A 70 5.32 -0.59 -9.17
C PRO A 70 5.85 -1.82 -8.43
N ARG A 71 6.12 -2.90 -9.16
CA ARG A 71 6.64 -4.16 -8.59
C ARG A 71 7.88 -3.95 -7.72
N THR A 72 8.76 -3.03 -8.11
CA THR A 72 9.96 -2.62 -7.38
C THR A 72 9.67 -2.02 -6.00
N SER A 73 8.46 -1.51 -5.77
CA SER A 73 8.04 -0.96 -4.47
C SER A 73 7.71 -2.04 -3.43
N TYR A 74 7.72 -3.33 -3.81
CA TYR A 74 7.43 -4.44 -2.91
C TYR A 74 8.66 -5.33 -2.71
N PRO A 75 9.38 -5.22 -1.57
CA PRO A 75 10.71 -5.78 -1.35
C PRO A 75 10.80 -7.32 -1.30
N GLY A 76 9.73 -8.06 -1.59
CA GLY A 76 9.76 -9.53 -1.69
C GLY A 76 9.12 -10.09 -2.97
N TRP A 77 8.84 -9.23 -3.94
CA TRP A 77 8.29 -9.64 -5.24
C TRP A 77 9.18 -9.18 -6.40
N SER A 78 10.24 -8.39 -6.20
CA SER A 78 11.14 -8.01 -7.30
C SER A 78 11.95 -9.22 -7.81
N PRO A 79 11.96 -9.52 -9.13
CA PRO A 79 13.10 -10.22 -9.69
C PRO A 79 14.35 -9.35 -9.47
N GLN A 80 15.50 -9.97 -9.22
CA GLN A 80 16.79 -9.30 -9.25
C GLN A 80 16.87 -8.56 -10.61
N PRO A 81 17.11 -7.24 -10.70
CA PRO A 81 17.38 -6.65 -11.99
C PRO A 81 18.75 -7.13 -12.45
N THR A 82 18.80 -8.10 -13.37
CA THR A 82 19.98 -8.32 -14.20
C THR A 82 20.06 -7.12 -15.15
N GLY A 83 20.80 -6.08 -14.74
CA GLY A 83 21.23 -4.98 -15.61
C GLY A 83 20.31 -3.76 -15.71
N ALA A 84 20.06 -3.06 -14.59
CA ALA A 84 19.61 -1.66 -14.72
C ALA A 84 20.82 -0.78 -15.13
N PRO A 85 20.72 0.07 -16.17
CA PRO A 85 21.79 1.01 -16.51
C PRO A 85 21.92 2.05 -15.40
N THR A 86 23.12 2.16 -14.83
CA THR A 86 23.49 3.23 -13.90
C THR A 86 23.38 4.58 -14.60
N ALA A 87 22.56 5.49 -14.08
CA ALA A 87 22.55 6.89 -14.50
C ALA A 87 23.96 7.49 -14.30
N PRO A 88 24.43 8.39 -15.19
CA PRO A 88 25.78 8.94 -15.09
C PRO A 88 25.92 9.90 -13.90
N THR A 89 27.00 9.70 -13.14
CA THR A 89 27.50 10.63 -12.12
C THR A 89 27.94 11.94 -12.78
N PRO A 90 27.50 13.13 -12.32
CA PRO A 90 28.12 14.38 -12.76
C PRO A 90 29.52 14.49 -12.14
N GLY A 91 30.50 14.84 -12.98
CA GLY A 91 31.93 14.88 -12.65
C GLY A 91 32.37 15.99 -11.71
#